data_AF-A0A523NBH4-F1
#
_entry.id   AF-A0A523NBH4-F1
#
_cell.length_a   1.000
_cell.length_b   1.000
_cell.length_c   1.000
_cell.angle_alpha   90.00
_cell.angle_beta   90.00
_cell.angle_gamma   90.00
#
_symmetry.space_group_name_H-M   'P 1'
#
loop_
_entity.id
_entity.type
_entity.pdbx_description
1 polymer ?
#
loop_
_entity_poly.entity_id
_entity_poly.type
_entity_poly.pdbx_seq_one_letter_code
_entity_poly.pdbx_strand_id
1 'polypeptide(L)'
;MPTPSLFDQSPDAAAWPVSKLTQTAKRLIESQLGPVWVQGEVVGLKRYRSGHWYFGLRDAEAQVRCVMWRDDASQMKEVPSEGAKVFAFGSPTVWAERGEFR
;
A
#
# COMPACT_ATOMS: atom_id res chain seq x y z
N MET A 1 -0.25 9.00 -41.68
CA MET A 1 0.49 7.88 -41.07
C MET A 1 -0.27 7.46 -39.82
N PRO A 2 -0.80 6.24 -39.69
CA PRO A 2 -1.37 5.80 -38.41
C PRO A 2 -0.23 5.66 -37.39
N THR A 3 -0.38 6.28 -36.23
CA THR A 3 0.55 6.15 -35.11
C THR A 3 0.55 4.69 -34.65
N PRO A 4 1.70 4.00 -34.60
CA PRO A 4 1.73 2.63 -34.11
C PRO A 4 1.28 2.64 -32.65
N SER A 5 0.30 1.79 -32.33
CA SER A 5 -0.22 1.61 -30.99
C SER A 5 0.92 1.20 -30.06
N LEU A 6 1.04 1.85 -28.90
CA LEU A 6 2.00 1.46 -27.85
C LEU A 6 1.77 0.02 -27.37
N PHE A 7 0.57 -0.53 -27.59
CA PHE A 7 0.19 -1.88 -27.19
C PHE A 7 0.67 -2.96 -28.16
N ASP A 8 1.06 -2.59 -29.38
CA ASP A 8 1.46 -3.54 -30.44
C ASP A 8 3.00 -3.61 -30.62
N GLN A 9 3.76 -2.85 -29.83
CA GLN A 9 5.21 -2.66 -29.99
C GLN A 9 6.08 -3.44 -28.98
N SER A 10 5.61 -4.56 -28.43
CA SER A 10 6.42 -5.36 -27.49
C SER A 10 6.93 -6.65 -28.12
N PRO A 11 8.25 -6.92 -28.13
CA PRO A 11 8.74 -8.27 -28.38
C PRO A 11 8.31 -9.13 -27.19
N ASP A 12 7.44 -10.12 -27.42
CA ASP A 12 6.89 -11.04 -26.40
C ASP A 12 7.94 -11.62 -25.45
N ALA A 13 9.20 -11.72 -25.88
CA ALA A 13 10.31 -12.22 -25.09
C ALA A 13 10.82 -11.28 -23.97
N ALA A 14 10.49 -9.98 -24.00
CA ALA A 14 10.99 -9.00 -23.02
C ALA A 14 9.93 -8.51 -22.01
N ALA A 15 8.65 -8.70 -22.31
CA ALA A 15 7.56 -8.23 -21.45
C ALA A 15 7.41 -9.10 -20.19
N TRP A 16 7.31 -8.46 -19.02
CA TRP A 16 7.02 -9.20 -17.78
C TRP A 16 5.51 -9.39 -17.62
N PRO A 17 5.04 -10.60 -17.24
CA PRO A 17 3.68 -10.78 -16.76
C PRO A 17 3.39 -9.83 -15.59
N VAL A 18 2.15 -9.33 -15.50
CA VAL A 18 1.72 -8.46 -14.38
C VAL A 18 2.03 -9.09 -13.03
N SER A 19 1.80 -10.40 -12.88
CA SER A 19 2.14 -11.16 -11.68
C SER A 19 3.63 -11.13 -11.35
N LYS A 20 4.51 -11.24 -12.36
CA LYS A 20 5.96 -11.18 -12.19
C LYS A 20 6.40 -9.78 -11.75
N LEU A 21 5.84 -8.73 -12.34
CA LEU A 21 6.11 -7.35 -11.93
C LEU A 21 5.71 -7.12 -10.48
N THR A 22 4.48 -7.43 -10.11
CA THR A 22 3.96 -7.17 -8.76
C THR A 22 4.70 -7.98 -7.69
N GLN A 23 5.00 -9.25 -7.96
CA GLN A 23 5.80 -10.07 -7.03
C GLN A 23 7.22 -9.54 -6.88
N THR A 24 7.84 -9.06 -7.98
CA THR A 24 9.19 -8.51 -7.92
C THR A 24 9.23 -7.18 -7.16
N ALA A 25 8.27 -6.29 -7.42
CA ALA A 25 8.11 -5.04 -6.69
C ALA A 25 7.90 -5.28 -5.18
N LYS A 26 7.01 -6.22 -4.83
CA LYS A 26 6.79 -6.65 -3.45
C LYS A 26 8.09 -7.08 -2.77
N ARG A 27 8.85 -7.98 -3.40
CA ARG A 27 10.13 -8.47 -2.85
C ARG A 27 11.15 -7.35 -2.65
N LEU A 28 11.28 -6.43 -3.61
CA LEU A 28 12.22 -5.32 -3.51
C LEU A 28 11.84 -4.37 -2.37
N ILE A 29 10.57 -4.02 -2.26
CA ILE A 29 10.07 -3.14 -1.18
C ILE A 29 10.28 -3.79 0.19
N GLU A 30 9.86 -5.05 0.34
CA GLU A 30 9.97 -5.77 1.63
C GLU A 30 11.42 -6.03 2.04
N SER A 31 12.32 -6.31 1.08
CA SER A 31 13.74 -6.57 1.37
C SER A 31 14.56 -5.32 1.66
N GLN A 32 14.22 -4.17 1.03
CA GLN A 32 15.03 -2.95 1.16
C GLN A 32 14.55 -2.03 2.28
N LEU A 33 13.23 -1.94 2.53
CA LEU A 33 12.71 -1.03 3.54
C LEU A 33 12.61 -1.69 4.92
N GLY A 34 12.21 -2.95 4.99
CA GLY A 34 11.87 -3.60 6.26
C GLY A 34 10.81 -2.82 7.05
N PRO A 35 10.67 -3.07 8.36
CA PRO A 35 9.78 -2.29 9.24
C PRO A 35 10.30 -0.85 9.43
N VAL A 36 9.43 0.14 9.21
CA VAL A 36 9.78 1.57 9.32
C VAL A 36 8.72 2.36 10.09
N TRP A 37 9.15 3.49 10.65
CA TRP A 37 8.23 4.50 11.17
C TRP A 37 7.80 5.45 10.05
N VAL A 38 6.51 5.73 9.97
CA VAL A 38 5.90 6.67 9.03
C VAL A 38 5.08 7.68 9.81
N GLN A 39 5.25 8.96 9.47
CA GLN A 39 4.44 10.04 10.02
C GLN A 39 3.41 10.47 8.96
N GLY A 40 2.17 10.73 9.37
CA GLY A 40 1.16 11.26 8.47
C GLY A 40 -0.14 11.59 9.17
N GLU A 41 -1.06 12.19 8.42
CA GLU A 41 -2.43 12.44 8.84
C GLU A 41 -3.32 11.25 8.50
N VAL A 42 -4.13 10.81 9.47
CA VAL A 42 -5.09 9.73 9.28
C VAL A 42 -6.23 10.18 8.38
N VAL A 43 -6.53 9.38 7.36
CA VAL A 43 -7.62 9.61 6.41
C VAL A 43 -8.49 8.38 6.26
N GLY A 44 -9.81 8.57 6.35
CA GLY A 44 -10.81 7.55 6.06
C GLY A 44 -10.72 6.31 6.94
N LEU A 45 -10.46 6.47 8.24
CA LEU A 45 -10.32 5.35 9.17
C LEU A 45 -11.63 4.56 9.30
N LYS A 46 -11.57 3.27 8.97
CA LYS A 46 -12.70 2.33 9.03
C LYS A 46 -12.37 1.12 9.88
N ARG A 47 -13.23 0.84 10.85
CA ARG A 47 -13.16 -0.34 11.72
C ARG A 47 -14.13 -1.40 11.22
N TYR A 48 -13.62 -2.52 10.77
CA TYR A 48 -14.43 -3.61 10.26
C TYR A 48 -14.85 -4.57 11.38
N ARG A 49 -15.93 -5.32 11.16
CA ARG A 49 -16.42 -6.34 12.13
C ARG A 49 -15.40 -7.43 12.43
N SER A 50 -14.41 -7.64 11.56
CA SER A 50 -13.30 -8.56 11.78
C SER A 50 -12.28 -8.06 12.81
N GLY A 51 -12.42 -6.82 13.32
CA GLY A 51 -11.49 -6.18 14.24
C GLY A 51 -10.34 -5.42 13.57
N HIS A 52 -10.19 -5.55 12.24
CA HIS A 52 -9.12 -4.88 11.49
C HIS A 52 -9.51 -3.42 11.20
N TRP A 53 -8.52 -2.54 11.26
CA TRP A 53 -8.70 -1.14 10.88
C TRP A 53 -8.02 -0.89 9.55
N TYR A 54 -8.71 -0.19 8.66
CA TYR A 54 -8.17 0.25 7.38
C TYR A 54 -8.24 1.77 7.34
N PHE A 55 -7.12 2.41 7.05
CA PHE A 55 -7.01 3.86 6.98
C PHE A 55 -5.92 4.25 5.99
N GLY A 56 -5.91 5.50 5.54
CA GLY A 56 -4.78 6.10 4.84
C GLY A 56 -3.93 6.91 5.79
N LEU A 57 -2.63 6.99 5.52
CA LEU A 57 -1.76 8.05 6.03
C LEU A 57 -1.34 8.92 4.86
N ARG A 58 -1.55 10.23 4.98
CA ARG A 58 -1.12 11.19 3.97
C ARG A 58 -0.20 12.26 4.54
N ASP A 59 0.63 12.82 3.67
CA ASP A 59 1.31 14.08 3.87
C ASP A 59 0.95 15.06 2.74
N ALA A 60 1.79 16.07 2.48
CA ALA A 60 1.55 17.05 1.44
C ALA A 60 1.75 16.52 0.00
N GLU A 61 2.52 15.44 -0.16
CA GLU A 61 2.97 14.95 -1.48
C GLU A 61 2.45 13.54 -1.79
N ALA A 62 2.18 12.73 -0.76
CA ALA A 62 1.89 11.32 -0.89
C ALA A 62 0.80 10.85 0.08
N GLN A 63 0.19 9.71 -0.28
CA GLN A 63 -0.71 8.97 0.59
C GLN A 63 -0.42 7.48 0.46
N VAL A 64 -0.42 6.78 1.59
CA VAL A 64 -0.29 5.32 1.67
C VAL A 64 -1.51 4.72 2.36
N ARG A 65 -1.90 3.51 1.97
CA ARG A 65 -2.92 2.76 2.69
C ARG A 65 -2.31 1.85 3.74
N CYS A 66 -2.90 1.89 4.92
CA CYS A 66 -2.48 1.14 6.08
C CYS A 66 -3.59 0.18 6.51
N VAL A 67 -3.17 -0.99 6.95
CA VAL A 67 -4.01 -1.96 7.65
C VAL A 67 -3.40 -2.17 9.03
N MET A 68 -4.23 -2.06 10.06
CA MET A 68 -3.88 -2.46 11.42
C MET A 68 -4.66 -3.72 11.74
N TRP A 69 -3.93 -4.79 12.04
CA TRP A 69 -4.52 -6.09 12.31
C TRP A 69 -5.27 -6.07 13.64
N ARG A 70 -6.26 -6.97 13.78
CA ARG A 70 -7.11 -7.00 14.98
C ARG A 70 -6.32 -7.07 16.29
N ASP A 71 -5.19 -7.77 16.30
CA ASP A 71 -4.41 -7.99 17.51
C ASP A 71 -3.68 -6.71 17.93
N ASP A 72 -3.16 -5.93 16.97
CA ASP A 72 -2.58 -4.60 17.21
C ASP A 72 -3.68 -3.58 17.55
N ALA A 73 -4.78 -3.59 16.80
CA ALA A 73 -5.90 -2.68 17.01
C ALA A 73 -6.55 -2.85 18.40
N SER A 74 -6.55 -4.08 18.94
CA SER A 74 -7.10 -4.36 20.27
C SER A 74 -6.26 -3.77 21.41
N GLN A 75 -4.98 -3.47 21.15
CA GLN A 75 -4.07 -2.86 22.13
C GLN A 75 -4.16 -1.33 22.15
N MET A 76 -4.79 -0.73 21.13
CA MET A 76 -4.98 0.72 21.07
C MET A 76 -6.02 1.17 22.09
N LYS A 77 -5.60 2.02 23.02
CA LYS A 77 -6.49 2.65 24.01
C LYS A 77 -7.39 3.71 23.38
N GLU A 78 -6.89 4.40 22.37
CA GLU A 78 -7.58 5.49 21.70
C GLU A 78 -7.57 5.28 20.19
N VAL A 79 -8.70 5.57 19.54
CA VAL A 79 -8.82 5.53 18.08
C VAL A 79 -8.44 6.90 17.54
N PRO A 80 -7.47 7.02 16.62
CA PRO A 80 -7.15 8.29 15.99
C PRO A 80 -8.37 8.88 15.28
N SER A 81 -8.57 10.19 15.42
CA SER A 81 -9.59 10.92 14.67
C SER A 81 -9.15 11.19 13.24
N GLU A 82 -10.11 11.47 12.35
CA GLU A 82 -9.83 11.97 11.01
C GLU A 82 -8.95 13.23 11.07
N GLY A 83 -7.89 13.29 10.27
CA GLY A 83 -6.92 14.38 10.25
C GLY A 83 -5.91 14.39 11.40
N ALA A 84 -5.96 13.42 12.32
CA ALA A 84 -4.97 13.33 13.39
C ALA A 84 -3.58 13.00 12.81
N LYS A 85 -2.56 13.73 13.25
CA LYS A 85 -1.17 13.41 12.96
C LYS A 85 -0.71 12.27 13.86
N VAL A 86 -0.27 11.17 13.26
CA VAL A 86 0.17 9.97 13.97
C VAL A 86 1.54 9.52 13.46
N PHE A 87 2.24 8.75 14.30
CA PHE A 87 3.38 7.96 13.90
C PHE A 87 2.95 6.49 13.89
N ALA A 88 3.13 5.81 12.76
CA ALA A 88 2.80 4.41 12.60
C ALA A 88 4.07 3.61 12.32
N PHE A 89 4.23 2.47 12.99
CA PHE A 89 5.30 1.52 12.71
C PHE A 89 4.73 0.33 11.95
N GLY A 90 5.37 -0.06 10.85
CA GLY A 90 4.92 -1.20 10.07
C GLY A 90 5.84 -1.53 8.91
N SER A 91 5.54 -2.63 8.23
CA SER A 91 6.29 -3.09 7.06
C SER A 91 5.57 -2.65 5.78
N PRO A 92 6.21 -1.84 4.91
CA PRO A 92 5.70 -1.54 3.59
C PRO A 92 5.58 -2.84 2.77
N THR A 93 4.46 -3.01 2.09
CA THR A 93 4.20 -4.18 1.25
C THR A 93 3.37 -3.79 0.04
N VAL A 94 3.37 -4.64 -1.00
CA VAL A 94 2.55 -4.49 -2.19
C VAL A 94 1.49 -5.57 -2.20
N TRP A 95 0.22 -5.16 -2.29
CA TRP A 95 -0.90 -6.09 -2.37
C TRP A 95 -0.98 -6.73 -3.76
N ALA A 96 -0.46 -7.94 -3.91
CA ALA A 96 -0.40 -8.63 -5.21
C ALA A 96 -1.77 -9.15 -5.70
N GLU A 97 -2.70 -9.45 -4.80
CA GLU A 97 -3.86 -10.29 -5.09
C GLU A 97 -5.05 -9.59 -5.78
N ARG A 98 -5.01 -8.26 -5.94
CA ARG A 98 -6.08 -7.52 -6.64
C ARG A 98 -5.62 -6.73 -7.87
N GLY A 99 -4.35 -6.79 -8.25
CA GLY A 99 -3.83 -6.06 -9.41
C GLY A 99 -4.00 -4.53 -9.31
N GLU A 100 -4.33 -4.01 -8.14
CA GLU A 100 -4.41 -2.57 -7.90
C GLU A 100 -3.08 -2.09 -7.33
N PHE A 101 -2.30 -1.40 -8.15
CA PHE A 101 -1.36 -0.41 -7.63
C PHE A 101 -2.20 0.70 -6.99
N ARG A 102 -2.18 0.76 -5.67
CA ARG A 102 -2.80 1.84 -4.90
C ARG A 102 -1.87 2.26 -3.78
#